data_AF-A0A1Q9CZH5-F1
#
_entry.id   AF-A0A1Q9CZH5-F1
#
_cell.length_a   1.000
_cell.length_b   1.000
_cell.length_c   1.000
_cell.angle_alpha   90.00
_cell.angle_beta   90.00
_cell.angle_gamma   90.00
#
_symmetry.space_group_name_H-M   'P 1'
#
loop_
_entity.id
_entity.type
_entity.pdbx_description
1 polymer ?
#
loop_
_entity_poly.entity_id
_entity_poly.type
_entity_poly.pdbx_seq_one_letter_code
_entity_poly.pdbx_strand_id
1 'polypeptide(L)'
;MDASLKKILESLDLSCFRPALGDLGLSSPEDVTFLLDEDLRQVGLNLVQVRKLQSRARQWVKEDVAQQAAVATDAPCRPTHRKRCCESANEDERIAKPRLSEPPRPFGMCGRNFPRRLIFIRHGESEANVNRKITATVPDHDLHLTERGRQQAAEAGQRLASLVGEGSVRFTYSPYTRARETLNGILRAGALEKWPCQEDVRIREQEFGNYDSPEIKEYHKEKASFGPFYYRFRDGESPADCWDRASSYLETLRQSFADETAENHVIVGHGTMLMVMLMRFFQLPVGDFDFYKSLQNCEFVVCERKKGIQALPIFSFRPTVKVIHDVNAGLAMAAAAFRDAGVRWVCAGWTVFTVENLVMSEYKVEIKKYWGGSGGPGAYQTMYSTLSGLASFSIFAAYWRFARHGLALRSPSSTERLLAFGFRVLGLGTLSQLMPPINLGALQIALGLYEPPKDLPPQVRGAMACPFDFNAHAGRGEVFGITRLSRRPELAGIGFFGIGGALVATTATQMAFWGLGPVVSFSILALHSDRVQRRSGEMSTWKEEQTSLVPFLALLDGRQSWATFYNELVMQNLIAAALLAAFYSDDPKFELSYTWPPGEDKNYAGLRFKTEELPQKEIWDGNLDSCMLSHETEVPKQD
;
A
#
# COMPACT_ATOMS: atom_id res chain seq x y z
N MET A 1 17.07 41.51 -37.38
CA MET A 1 15.94 40.66 -36.97
C MET A 1 15.48 39.77 -38.13
N ASP A 2 15.59 38.46 -37.96
CA ASP A 2 15.30 37.42 -38.95
C ASP A 2 13.79 37.17 -39.13
N ALA A 3 13.45 36.27 -40.05
CA ALA A 3 12.05 35.95 -40.36
C ALA A 3 11.34 35.21 -39.20
N SER A 4 12.08 34.47 -38.38
CA SER A 4 11.55 33.63 -37.30
C SER A 4 11.12 34.49 -36.11
N LEU A 5 11.96 35.42 -35.68
CA LEU A 5 11.63 36.36 -34.61
C LEU A 5 10.51 37.32 -35.03
N LYS A 6 10.47 37.74 -36.30
CA LYS A 6 9.35 38.54 -36.84
C LYS A 6 8.01 37.83 -36.73
N LYS A 7 7.95 36.52 -37.07
CA LYS A 7 6.74 35.70 -36.93
C LYS A 7 6.32 35.52 -35.47
N ILE A 8 7.28 35.36 -34.56
CA ILE A 8 6.97 35.27 -33.12
C ILE A 8 6.34 36.57 -32.62
N LEU A 9 6.91 37.72 -32.98
CA LEU A 9 6.36 39.03 -32.60
C LEU A 9 4.98 39.29 -33.21
N GLU A 10 4.71 38.81 -34.43
CA GLU A 10 3.36 38.87 -35.03
C GLU A 10 2.37 38.00 -34.26
N SER A 11 2.74 36.77 -33.91
CA SER A 11 1.86 35.84 -33.18
C SER A 11 1.48 36.30 -31.77
N LEU A 12 2.28 37.19 -31.19
CA LEU A 12 2.08 37.72 -29.83
C LEU A 12 1.53 39.15 -29.82
N ASP A 13 1.23 39.72 -30.99
CA ASP A 13 0.82 41.12 -31.15
C ASP A 13 1.84 42.12 -30.57
N LEU A 14 3.13 41.82 -30.74
CA LEU A 14 4.28 42.61 -30.27
C LEU A 14 5.07 43.26 -31.41
N SER A 15 4.49 43.33 -32.61
CA SER A 15 5.18 43.84 -33.80
C SER A 15 5.58 45.32 -33.67
N CYS A 16 4.88 46.10 -32.84
CA CYS A 16 5.22 47.49 -32.55
C CYS A 16 6.56 47.67 -31.81
N PHE A 17 7.06 46.64 -31.11
CA PHE A 17 8.34 46.68 -30.39
C PHE A 17 9.55 46.32 -31.25
N ARG A 18 9.36 46.01 -32.55
CA ARG A 18 10.45 45.61 -33.46
C ARG A 18 11.63 46.58 -33.52
N PRO A 19 11.45 47.91 -33.65
CA PRO A 19 12.58 48.84 -33.71
C PRO A 19 13.41 48.79 -32.43
N ALA A 20 12.74 48.85 -31.29
CA ALA A 20 13.37 48.95 -29.99
C ALA A 20 14.01 47.61 -29.53
N LEU A 21 13.44 46.47 -29.93
CA LEU A 21 14.09 45.16 -29.78
C LEU A 21 15.30 45.00 -30.73
N GLY A 22 15.25 45.64 -31.91
CA GLY A 22 16.37 45.71 -32.84
C GLY A 22 17.54 46.53 -32.32
N ASP A 23 17.27 47.61 -31.60
CA ASP A 23 18.29 48.46 -30.95
C ASP A 23 19.03 47.71 -29.82
N LEU A 24 18.40 46.71 -29.20
CA LEU A 24 19.06 45.75 -28.29
C LEU A 24 19.91 44.69 -29.00
N GLY A 25 20.01 44.73 -30.33
CA GLY A 25 20.78 43.76 -31.12
C GLY A 25 20.08 42.42 -31.32
N LEU A 26 18.79 42.29 -31.00
CA LEU A 26 18.05 41.03 -31.18
C LEU A 26 17.84 40.72 -32.66
N SER A 27 18.47 39.65 -33.10
CA SER A 27 18.48 39.22 -34.49
C SER A 27 17.69 37.93 -34.70
N SER A 28 17.65 37.03 -33.70
CA SER A 28 17.04 35.70 -33.77
C SER A 28 16.18 35.38 -32.53
N PRO A 29 15.32 34.34 -32.56
CA PRO A 29 14.63 33.85 -31.38
C PRO A 29 15.56 33.37 -30.26
N GLU A 30 16.77 32.90 -30.59
CA GLU A 30 17.74 32.45 -29.59
C GLU A 30 18.24 33.63 -28.74
N ASP A 31 18.49 34.78 -29.37
CA ASP A 31 18.96 35.99 -28.68
C ASP A 31 18.00 36.41 -27.55
N VAL A 32 16.68 36.21 -27.77
CA VAL A 32 15.63 36.49 -26.77
C VAL A 32 15.76 35.60 -25.53
N THR A 33 16.29 34.38 -25.67
CA THR A 33 16.43 33.44 -24.56
C THR A 33 17.59 33.76 -23.62
N PHE A 34 18.55 34.58 -24.08
CA PHE A 34 19.71 35.01 -23.30
C PHE A 34 19.49 36.32 -22.54
N LEU A 35 18.44 37.07 -22.85
CA LEU A 35 18.13 38.32 -22.17
C LEU A 35 17.40 38.10 -20.85
N LEU A 36 17.77 38.91 -19.85
CA LEU A 36 17.07 38.97 -18.58
C LEU A 36 15.76 39.75 -18.73
N ASP A 37 14.85 39.54 -17.79
CA ASP A 37 13.56 40.24 -17.79
C ASP A 37 13.74 41.76 -17.73
N GLU A 38 14.81 42.23 -17.08
CA GLU A 38 15.13 43.66 -16.97
C GLU A 38 15.49 44.27 -18.33
N ASP A 39 16.26 43.56 -19.16
CA ASP A 39 16.70 44.04 -20.48
C ASP A 39 15.50 44.22 -21.41
N LEU A 40 14.58 43.26 -21.44
CA LEU A 40 13.38 43.33 -22.28
C LEU A 40 12.38 44.37 -21.78
N ARG A 41 12.36 44.65 -20.47
CA ARG A 41 11.50 45.69 -19.87
C ARG A 41 12.00 47.11 -20.15
N GLN A 42 13.31 47.31 -20.37
CA GLN A 42 13.86 48.61 -20.80
C GLN A 42 13.31 49.05 -22.16
N VAL A 43 12.84 48.10 -22.97
CA VAL A 43 12.21 48.31 -24.29
C VAL A 43 10.71 48.64 -24.19
N GLY A 44 10.15 48.73 -22.98
CA GLY A 44 8.75 49.05 -22.75
C GLY A 44 7.80 47.84 -22.76
N LEU A 45 8.32 46.61 -22.78
CA LEU A 45 7.50 45.40 -22.60
C LEU A 45 7.06 45.26 -21.14
N ASN A 46 5.79 44.92 -20.91
CA ASN A 46 5.34 44.54 -19.57
C ASN A 46 5.74 43.08 -19.24
N LEU A 47 5.69 42.71 -17.96
CA LEU A 47 6.17 41.40 -17.50
C LEU A 47 5.44 40.23 -18.18
N VAL A 48 4.16 40.37 -18.49
CA VAL A 48 3.37 39.33 -19.18
C VAL A 48 3.84 39.17 -20.63
N GLN A 49 4.11 40.28 -21.32
CA GLN A 49 4.62 40.27 -22.69
C GLN A 49 6.04 39.69 -22.75
N VAL A 50 6.90 40.01 -21.78
CA VAL A 50 8.24 39.41 -21.63
C VAL A 50 8.16 37.90 -21.48
N ARG A 51 7.30 37.40 -20.58
CA ARG A 51 7.13 35.96 -20.36
C ARG A 51 6.59 35.23 -21.59
N LYS A 52 5.62 35.83 -22.28
CA LYS A 52 5.08 35.27 -23.54
C LYS A 52 6.14 35.22 -24.63
N LEU A 53 6.92 36.30 -24.80
CA LEU A 53 7.98 36.39 -25.79
C LEU A 53 9.10 35.36 -25.54
N GLN A 54 9.63 35.30 -24.31
CA GLN A 54 10.65 34.32 -23.93
C GLN A 54 10.13 32.86 -24.01
N SER A 55 8.88 32.60 -23.61
CA SER A 55 8.29 31.26 -23.70
C SER A 55 8.15 30.81 -25.15
N ARG A 56 7.66 31.68 -26.03
CA ARG A 56 7.48 31.35 -27.45
C ARG A 56 8.82 31.21 -28.18
N ALA A 57 9.81 32.05 -27.84
CA ALA A 57 11.17 31.93 -28.34
C ALA A 57 11.82 30.59 -27.93
N ARG A 58 11.74 30.19 -26.64
CA ARG A 58 12.23 28.88 -26.17
C ARG A 58 11.55 27.70 -26.84
N GLN A 59 10.25 27.81 -27.10
CA GLN A 59 9.52 26.78 -27.81
C GLN A 59 9.99 26.66 -29.27
N TRP A 60 10.19 27.78 -29.95
CA TRP A 60 10.67 27.81 -31.33
C TRP A 60 12.08 27.19 -31.44
N VAL A 61 13.00 27.52 -30.52
CA VAL A 61 14.36 26.93 -30.50
C VAL A 61 14.30 25.41 -30.31
N LYS A 62 13.38 24.90 -29.47
CA LYS A 62 13.19 23.45 -29.32
C LYS A 62 12.65 22.79 -30.59
N GLU A 63 11.71 23.45 -31.27
CA GLU A 63 11.14 22.96 -32.54
C GLU A 63 12.20 22.95 -33.66
N ASP A 64 13.04 23.98 -33.74
CA ASP A 64 14.11 24.10 -34.74
C ASP A 64 15.24 23.07 -34.50
N VAL A 65 15.69 22.88 -33.26
CA VAL A 65 16.67 21.84 -32.90
C VAL A 65 16.14 20.43 -33.21
N ALA A 66 14.84 20.19 -32.98
CA ALA A 66 14.23 18.90 -33.32
C ALA A 66 14.15 18.66 -34.83
N GLN A 67 13.87 19.71 -35.63
CA GLN A 67 13.88 19.61 -37.10
C GLN A 67 15.30 19.44 -37.66
N GLN A 68 16.30 20.15 -37.12
CA GLN A 68 17.69 19.99 -37.52
C GLN A 68 18.25 18.60 -37.16
N ALA A 69 17.85 18.04 -36.01
CA ALA A 69 18.20 16.68 -35.61
C ALA A 69 17.57 15.61 -36.53
N ALA A 70 16.37 15.85 -37.05
CA ALA A 70 15.69 14.95 -37.99
C ALA A 70 16.31 14.99 -39.41
N VAL A 71 16.96 16.09 -39.79
CA VAL A 71 17.68 16.22 -41.07
C VAL A 71 19.10 15.63 -40.98
N ALA A 72 19.70 15.58 -39.79
CA ALA A 72 21.05 15.04 -39.56
C ALA A 72 21.12 13.49 -39.60
N THR A 73 20.00 12.78 -39.61
CA THR A 73 19.94 11.30 -39.53
C THR A 73 20.09 10.56 -40.87
N ASP A 74 20.29 11.26 -42.00
CA ASP A 74 20.41 10.65 -43.33
C ASP A 74 21.86 10.45 -43.86
N ALA A 75 22.88 10.59 -43.02
CA ALA A 75 24.27 10.31 -43.40
C ALA A 75 24.67 8.84 -43.09
N PRO A 76 25.18 8.05 -44.06
CA PRO A 76 25.53 6.66 -43.81
C PRO A 76 26.93 6.57 -43.19
N CYS A 77 27.02 6.19 -41.91
CA CYS A 77 28.32 5.93 -41.28
C CYS A 77 28.45 4.49 -40.77
N ARG A 78 29.58 3.88 -41.17
CA ARG A 78 30.00 2.49 -41.06
C ARG A 78 30.27 2.00 -39.63
N PRO A 79 30.32 0.67 -39.42
CA PRO A 79 30.19 0.06 -38.10
C PRO A 79 31.55 -0.14 -37.41
N THR A 80 31.64 0.20 -36.13
CA THR A 80 32.64 -0.39 -35.22
C THR A 80 32.03 -0.69 -33.84
N HIS A 81 31.85 -1.98 -33.59
CA HIS A 81 31.89 -2.70 -32.31
C HIS A 81 31.19 -2.13 -31.05
N ARG A 82 29.92 -2.49 -30.85
CA ARG A 82 29.50 -3.52 -29.85
C ARG A 82 27.98 -3.78 -29.96
N LYS A 83 27.63 -4.90 -30.58
CA LYS A 83 26.28 -5.49 -30.61
C LYS A 83 26.26 -6.71 -29.68
N ARG A 84 25.28 -6.77 -28.78
CA ARG A 84 24.53 -7.94 -28.26
C ARG A 84 23.69 -7.45 -27.09
N CYS A 85 22.38 -7.63 -26.99
CA CYS A 85 21.38 -8.19 -27.88
C CYS A 85 20.03 -7.70 -27.33
N CYS A 86 19.25 -6.98 -28.13
CA CYS A 86 17.80 -6.91 -27.97
C CYS A 86 17.24 -7.42 -29.30
N GLU A 87 16.70 -8.62 -29.31
CA GLU A 87 15.87 -9.11 -30.41
C GLU A 87 14.89 -10.15 -29.86
N SER A 88 13.65 -10.03 -30.35
CA SER A 88 12.46 -10.85 -30.13
C SER A 88 11.71 -10.71 -28.80
N ALA A 89 10.82 -9.71 -28.75
CA ALA A 89 9.51 -9.87 -28.13
C ALA A 89 8.46 -9.38 -29.14
N ASN A 90 7.48 -10.24 -29.41
CA ASN A 90 6.42 -10.11 -30.41
C ASN A 90 5.64 -8.80 -30.26
N GLU A 91 5.27 -8.20 -31.39
CA GLU A 91 4.56 -6.91 -31.49
C GLU A 91 3.03 -6.98 -31.26
N ASP A 92 2.48 -8.14 -30.87
CA ASP A 92 1.01 -8.33 -30.74
C ASP A 92 0.43 -8.08 -29.33
N GLU A 93 1.19 -7.57 -28.36
CA GLU A 93 0.68 -7.26 -27.00
C GLU A 93 0.35 -5.76 -26.77
N ARG A 94 0.27 -4.94 -27.83
CA ARG A 94 -0.20 -3.55 -27.70
C ARG A 94 -1.73 -3.50 -27.67
N ILE A 95 -2.28 -3.53 -26.46
CA ILE A 95 -3.18 -2.53 -25.84
C ILE A 95 -3.54 -3.09 -24.45
N ALA A 96 -2.55 -3.17 -23.55
CA ALA A 96 -2.86 -3.23 -22.12
C ALA A 96 -3.14 -1.78 -21.68
N LYS A 97 -4.36 -1.51 -21.18
CA LYS A 97 -4.70 -0.22 -20.57
C LYS A 97 -3.60 0.16 -19.56
N PRO A 98 -3.04 1.38 -19.59
CA PRO A 98 -2.09 1.80 -18.60
C PRO A 98 -2.80 1.82 -17.24
N ARG A 99 -2.54 0.81 -16.39
CA ARG A 99 -2.90 0.91 -14.98
C ARG A 99 -2.11 2.08 -14.41
N LEU A 100 -2.81 3.09 -13.90
CA LEU A 100 -2.23 4.03 -12.94
C LEU A 100 -1.44 3.19 -11.94
N SER A 101 -0.13 3.32 -11.97
CA SER A 101 0.78 2.49 -11.20
C SER A 101 0.33 2.46 -9.76
N GLU A 102 0.32 1.27 -9.16
CA GLU A 102 0.11 1.05 -7.73
C GLU A 102 0.80 2.16 -6.93
N PRO A 103 0.21 2.63 -5.81
CA PRO A 103 0.88 3.60 -4.95
C PRO A 103 2.29 3.08 -4.66
N PRO A 104 3.33 3.95 -4.74
CA PRO A 104 4.70 3.52 -4.51
C PRO A 104 4.77 2.79 -3.16
N ARG A 105 5.49 1.66 -3.14
CA ARG A 105 5.74 0.85 -1.95
C ARG A 105 6.04 1.73 -0.73
N PRO A 106 5.60 1.33 0.47
CA PRO A 106 5.89 2.12 1.66
C PRO A 106 7.38 2.42 1.77
N PHE A 107 7.68 3.67 2.13
CA PHE A 107 9.02 4.14 2.49
C PHE A 107 9.73 3.04 3.26
N GLY A 108 10.73 2.40 2.67
CA GLY A 108 11.26 1.10 3.11
C GLY A 108 11.50 1.00 4.61
N MET A 109 10.49 0.55 5.38
CA MET A 109 10.52 0.49 6.84
C MET A 109 11.25 -0.76 7.32
N CYS A 110 12.43 -1.07 6.79
CA CYS A 110 13.24 -2.18 7.31
C CYS A 110 14.17 -1.66 8.41
N GLY A 111 13.88 -2.03 9.65
CA GLY A 111 14.56 -1.59 10.87
C GLY A 111 13.83 -2.17 12.10
N ARG A 112 14.57 -2.74 13.04
CA ARG A 112 14.04 -3.41 14.25
C ARG A 112 13.66 -2.42 15.38
N ASN A 113 14.05 -1.16 15.22
CA ASN A 113 14.09 -0.18 16.29
C ASN A 113 13.11 0.94 15.93
N PHE A 114 11.87 0.85 16.44
CA PHE A 114 10.84 1.88 16.26
C PHE A 114 10.27 2.24 17.64
N PRO A 115 9.95 3.52 17.90
CA PRO A 115 9.39 3.91 19.19
C PRO A 115 8.02 3.27 19.40
N ARG A 116 7.58 3.19 20.66
CA ARG A 116 6.22 2.78 21.01
C ARG A 116 5.19 3.75 20.44
N ARG A 117 5.48 5.05 20.45
CA ARG A 117 4.55 6.08 19.94
C ARG A 117 5.27 7.18 19.19
N LEU A 118 4.61 7.66 18.14
CA LEU A 118 4.84 8.98 17.54
C LEU A 118 3.64 9.85 17.90
N ILE A 119 3.90 11.01 18.50
CA ILE A 119 2.87 11.91 19.02
C ILE A 119 3.10 13.26 18.38
N PHE A 120 2.15 13.73 17.57
CA PHE A 120 2.19 15.05 16.96
C PHE A 120 1.26 16.00 17.72
N ILE A 121 1.75 17.18 18.06
CA ILE A 121 1.00 18.18 18.85
C ILE A 121 1.07 19.52 18.12
N ARG A 122 -0.08 20.08 17.77
CA ARG A 122 -0.16 21.46 17.25
C ARG A 122 0.08 22.46 18.39
N HIS A 123 0.77 23.57 18.11
CA HIS A 123 0.92 24.68 19.05
C HIS A 123 -0.43 25.18 19.62
N GLY A 124 -0.40 25.80 20.81
CA GLY A 124 -1.55 26.45 21.45
C GLY A 124 -2.07 27.67 20.68
N GLU A 125 -3.19 28.23 21.07
CA GLU A 125 -3.74 29.45 20.45
C GLU A 125 -2.70 30.59 20.44
N SER A 126 -2.40 31.14 19.26
CA SER A 126 -1.49 32.27 19.09
C SER A 126 -2.21 33.59 18.82
N GLU A 127 -1.49 34.70 18.96
CA GLU A 127 -2.00 36.04 18.66
C GLU A 127 -2.60 36.14 17.24
N ALA A 128 -1.96 35.53 16.23
CA ALA A 128 -2.51 35.51 14.87
C ALA A 128 -3.68 34.54 14.67
N ASN A 129 -3.91 33.58 15.57
CA ASN A 129 -5.16 32.80 15.54
C ASN A 129 -6.35 33.65 15.97
N VAL A 130 -6.15 34.60 16.90
CA VAL A 130 -7.19 35.52 17.37
C VAL A 130 -7.33 36.71 16.42
N ASN A 131 -6.22 37.35 16.06
CA ASN A 131 -6.20 38.52 15.19
C ASN A 131 -5.10 38.40 14.15
N ARG A 132 -5.48 37.95 12.95
CA ARG A 132 -4.53 37.75 11.85
C ARG A 132 -3.84 39.03 11.38
N LYS A 133 -4.39 40.23 11.65
CA LYS A 133 -3.79 41.51 11.21
C LYS A 133 -2.42 41.80 11.85
N ILE A 134 -2.09 41.14 12.95
CA ILE A 134 -0.82 41.36 13.66
C ILE A 134 0.40 40.97 12.80
N THR A 135 0.22 40.09 11.82
CA THR A 135 1.28 39.64 10.91
C THR A 135 1.90 40.80 10.12
N ALA A 136 1.15 41.89 9.91
CA ALA A 136 1.62 43.10 9.24
C ALA A 136 2.71 43.85 10.00
N THR A 137 2.83 43.63 11.30
CA THR A 137 3.78 44.32 12.17
C THR A 137 4.72 43.38 12.91
N VAL A 138 4.36 42.11 13.03
CA VAL A 138 5.13 41.09 13.74
C VAL A 138 5.34 39.91 12.79
N PRO A 139 6.59 39.52 12.50
CA PRO A 139 6.88 38.36 11.66
C PRO A 139 6.23 37.09 12.19
N ASP A 140 5.74 36.21 11.31
CA ASP A 140 4.98 35.01 11.73
C ASP A 140 5.76 34.13 12.73
N HIS A 141 7.08 33.99 12.56
CA HIS A 141 7.91 33.18 13.44
C HIS A 141 7.98 33.69 14.89
N ASP A 142 7.76 34.99 15.10
CA ASP A 142 7.89 35.67 16.40
C ASP A 142 6.57 35.77 17.16
N LEU A 143 5.44 35.40 16.56
CA LEU A 143 4.14 35.47 17.20
C LEU A 143 4.04 34.57 18.44
N HIS A 144 3.51 35.14 19.53
CA HIS A 144 3.39 34.49 20.83
C HIS A 144 2.05 33.75 21.00
N LEU A 145 1.98 32.91 22.03
CA LEU A 145 0.73 32.34 22.53
C LEU A 145 -0.10 33.39 23.26
N THR A 146 -1.41 33.28 23.13
CA THR A 146 -2.36 34.00 23.99
C THR A 146 -2.38 33.38 25.38
N GLU A 147 -3.04 34.04 26.34
CA GLU A 147 -3.23 33.47 27.67
C GLU A 147 -3.98 32.14 27.62
N ARG A 148 -5.00 32.04 26.75
CA ARG A 148 -5.70 30.78 26.46
C ARG A 148 -4.76 29.73 25.86
N GLY A 149 -3.88 30.12 24.93
CA GLY A 149 -2.88 29.21 24.35
C GLY A 149 -1.92 28.63 25.38
N ARG A 150 -1.52 29.42 26.38
CA ARG A 150 -0.69 28.94 27.50
C ARG A 150 -1.44 27.95 28.39
N GLN A 151 -2.72 28.21 28.68
CA GLN A 151 -3.57 27.26 29.41
C GLN A 151 -3.73 25.94 28.65
N GLN A 152 -4.00 26.00 27.34
CA GLN A 152 -4.05 24.82 26.47
C GLN A 152 -2.75 24.01 26.49
N ALA A 153 -1.59 24.69 26.48
CA ALA A 153 -0.29 24.04 26.56
C ALA A 153 -0.06 23.34 27.91
N ALA A 154 -0.50 23.95 29.02
CA ALA A 154 -0.44 23.33 30.33
C ALA A 154 -1.34 22.08 30.44
N GLU A 155 -2.58 22.17 29.96
CA GLU A 155 -3.51 21.03 29.88
C GLU A 155 -2.97 19.91 28.99
N ALA A 156 -2.35 20.27 27.86
CA ALA A 156 -1.64 19.32 27.01
C ALA A 156 -0.50 18.63 27.76
N GLY A 157 0.25 19.34 28.60
CA GLY A 157 1.28 18.75 29.46
C GLY A 157 0.76 17.64 30.35
N GLN A 158 -0.35 17.88 31.05
CA GLN A 158 -0.99 16.89 31.92
C GLN A 158 -1.51 15.68 31.15
N ARG A 159 -2.14 15.92 29.99
CA ARG A 159 -2.62 14.85 29.08
C ARG A 159 -1.46 14.01 28.54
N LEU A 160 -0.35 14.64 28.16
CA LEU A 160 0.83 13.96 27.65
C LEU A 160 1.49 13.11 28.74
N ALA A 161 1.68 13.65 29.95
CA ALA A 161 2.22 12.92 31.10
C ALA A 161 1.40 11.65 31.39
N SER A 162 0.07 11.77 31.37
CA SER A 162 -0.85 10.64 31.55
C SER A 162 -0.72 9.58 30.44
N LEU A 163 -0.46 10.01 29.21
CA LEU A 163 -0.33 9.11 28.05
C LEU A 163 1.01 8.34 28.05
N VAL A 164 2.11 9.05 28.32
CA VAL A 164 3.46 8.45 28.27
C VAL A 164 3.77 7.66 29.54
N GLY A 165 3.17 8.03 30.68
CA GLY A 165 3.46 7.42 31.97
C GLY A 165 4.93 7.56 32.34
N GLU A 166 5.58 6.46 32.69
CA GLU A 166 7.02 6.42 32.99
C GLU A 166 7.90 6.23 31.75
N GLY A 167 7.30 6.03 30.57
CA GLY A 167 8.05 5.74 29.35
C GLY A 167 8.93 6.90 28.91
N SER A 168 10.09 6.60 28.33
CA SER A 168 11.02 7.63 27.88
C SER A 168 10.46 8.47 26.75
N VAL A 169 10.81 9.77 26.75
CA VAL A 169 10.31 10.75 25.79
C VAL A 169 11.48 11.48 25.13
N ARG A 170 11.36 11.75 23.84
CA ARG A 170 12.22 12.67 23.09
C ARG A 170 11.35 13.71 22.38
N PHE A 171 11.63 14.98 22.61
CA PHE A 171 10.90 16.08 21.99
C PHE A 171 11.64 16.62 20.78
N THR A 172 10.90 16.86 19.70
CA THR A 172 11.33 17.72 18.60
C THR A 172 10.34 18.87 18.45
N TYR A 173 10.81 20.09 18.26
CA TYR A 173 9.94 21.26 18.18
C TYR A 173 10.36 22.26 17.11
N SER A 174 9.38 22.99 16.60
CA SER A 174 9.61 24.07 15.63
C SER A 174 10.28 25.28 16.30
N PRO A 175 11.16 26.02 15.59
CA PRO A 175 11.81 27.22 16.13
C PRO A 175 10.86 28.41 16.38
N TYR A 176 9.61 28.35 15.92
CA TYR A 176 8.67 29.47 16.06
C TYR A 176 8.27 29.67 17.53
N THR A 177 8.16 30.93 17.95
CA THR A 177 7.93 31.32 19.35
C THR A 177 6.72 30.62 19.97
N ARG A 178 5.57 30.64 19.31
CA ARG A 178 4.37 29.88 19.75
C ARG A 178 4.59 28.38 19.98
N ALA A 179 5.43 27.72 19.18
CA ALA A 179 5.73 26.30 19.35
C ALA A 179 6.67 26.06 20.54
N ARG A 180 7.69 26.92 20.70
CA ARG A 180 8.58 26.94 21.88
C ARG A 180 7.80 27.18 23.18
N GLU A 181 6.90 28.16 23.20
CA GLU A 181 6.06 28.43 24.36
C GLU A 181 5.09 27.28 24.66
N THR A 182 4.54 26.63 23.62
CA THR A 182 3.70 25.44 23.80
C THR A 182 4.51 24.31 24.44
N LEU A 183 5.72 24.04 23.94
CA LEU A 183 6.62 23.04 24.52
C LEU A 183 6.92 23.37 25.99
N ASN A 184 7.24 24.63 26.31
CA ASN A 184 7.51 25.05 27.69
C ASN A 184 6.32 24.79 28.62
N GLY A 185 5.10 25.08 28.18
CA GLY A 185 3.87 24.78 28.94
C GLY A 185 3.69 23.28 29.15
N ILE A 186 3.90 22.48 28.11
CA ILE A 186 3.82 21.01 28.17
C ILE A 186 4.84 20.44 29.17
N LEU A 187 6.10 20.88 29.07
CA LEU A 187 7.18 20.38 29.90
C LEU A 187 6.93 20.68 31.39
N ARG A 188 6.57 21.93 31.71
CA ARG A 188 6.33 22.36 33.10
C ARG A 188 5.11 21.69 33.73
N ALA A 189 3.97 21.70 33.03
CA ALA A 189 2.73 21.15 33.57
C ALA A 189 2.73 19.62 33.62
N GLY A 190 3.47 18.97 32.73
CA GLY A 190 3.62 17.51 32.69
C GLY A 190 4.75 16.96 33.56
N ALA A 191 5.59 17.82 34.18
CA ALA A 191 6.84 17.43 34.84
C ALA A 191 7.77 16.61 33.93
N LEU A 192 7.93 17.05 32.68
CA LEU A 192 8.66 16.36 31.60
C LEU A 192 10.01 17.03 31.26
N GLU A 193 10.47 18.00 32.05
CA GLU A 193 11.70 18.79 31.80
C GLU A 193 12.98 17.96 31.75
N LYS A 194 12.97 16.77 32.35
CA LYS A 194 14.11 15.83 32.35
C LYS A 194 14.43 15.24 30.97
N TRP A 195 13.50 15.31 30.02
CA TRP A 195 13.63 14.64 28.72
C TRP A 195 14.28 15.56 27.67
N PRO A 196 15.06 15.00 26.74
CA PRO A 196 15.76 15.79 25.73
C PRO A 196 14.80 16.49 24.77
N CYS A 197 15.11 17.74 24.46
CA CYS A 197 14.37 18.58 23.52
C CYS A 197 15.30 19.06 22.41
N GLN A 198 14.91 18.85 21.16
CA GLN A 198 15.67 19.27 19.98
C GLN A 198 14.84 20.19 19.09
N GLU A 199 15.41 21.32 18.72
CA GLU A 199 14.82 22.20 17.71
C GLU A 199 15.11 21.66 16.30
N ASP A 200 14.12 21.71 15.41
CA ASP A 200 14.32 21.44 13.98
C ASP A 200 13.60 22.48 13.12
N VAL A 201 14.38 23.22 12.33
CA VAL A 201 13.85 24.27 11.44
C VAL A 201 12.90 23.72 10.39
N ARG A 202 13.06 22.45 9.98
CA ARG A 202 12.25 21.84 8.93
C ARG A 202 10.82 21.57 9.36
N ILE A 203 10.46 21.70 10.63
CA ILE A 203 9.07 21.51 11.10
C ILE A 203 8.34 22.82 11.40
N ARG A 204 8.87 23.96 10.92
CA ARG A 204 8.18 25.26 10.87
C ARG A 204 6.88 25.21 10.05
N GLU A 205 5.97 26.16 10.27
CA GLU A 205 4.70 26.23 9.54
C GLU A 205 4.94 26.47 8.03
N GLN A 206 3.92 26.22 7.22
CA GLN A 206 3.86 26.72 5.85
C GLN A 206 4.12 28.23 5.83
N GLU A 207 5.14 28.65 5.07
CA GLU A 207 5.41 30.05 4.85
C GLU A 207 4.38 30.62 3.87
N PHE A 208 3.74 31.73 4.23
CA PHE A 208 2.76 32.34 3.34
C PHE A 208 3.37 33.48 2.48
N GLY A 209 4.67 33.75 2.62
CA GLY A 209 5.36 34.89 1.99
C GLY A 209 5.22 36.18 2.81
N ASN A 210 5.56 37.33 2.22
CA ASN A 210 5.33 38.66 2.81
C ASN A 210 3.82 38.98 2.79
N TYR A 211 3.11 38.37 3.74
CA TYR A 211 1.69 38.03 3.66
C TYR A 211 0.69 39.16 3.95
N ASP A 212 1.10 40.41 3.88
CA ASP A 212 0.28 41.55 4.30
C ASP A 212 -0.10 42.45 3.13
N SER A 213 -0.43 41.83 1.99
CA SER A 213 -0.97 42.52 0.83
C SER A 213 -2.50 42.72 1.01
N PRO A 214 -3.07 43.85 0.58
CA PRO A 214 -4.52 44.08 0.62
C PRO A 214 -5.30 43.03 -0.19
N GLU A 215 -4.65 42.34 -1.13
CA GLU A 215 -5.20 41.26 -1.95
C GLU A 215 -5.33 39.91 -1.22
N ILE A 216 -4.96 39.81 0.06
CA ILE A 216 -4.92 38.53 0.78
C ILE A 216 -6.22 37.74 0.80
N LYS A 217 -7.35 38.47 0.82
CA LYS A 217 -8.69 37.86 0.74
C LYS A 217 -8.92 37.21 -0.63
N GLU A 218 -8.42 37.83 -1.69
CA GLU A 218 -8.51 37.28 -3.04
C GLU A 218 -7.59 36.06 -3.19
N TYR A 219 -6.37 36.09 -2.66
CA TYR A 219 -5.49 34.91 -2.66
C TYR A 219 -6.09 33.72 -1.89
N HIS A 220 -6.81 33.98 -0.79
CA HIS A 220 -7.54 32.93 -0.08
C HIS A 220 -8.71 32.36 -0.88
N LYS A 221 -9.44 33.18 -1.64
CA LYS A 221 -10.49 32.70 -2.55
C LYS A 221 -9.90 31.89 -3.69
N GLU A 222 -8.82 32.39 -4.30
CA GLU A 222 -8.10 31.72 -5.38
C GLU A 222 -7.57 30.36 -4.92
N LYS A 223 -6.96 30.30 -3.72
CA LYS A 223 -6.53 29.05 -3.08
C LYS A 223 -7.67 28.03 -2.99
N ALA A 224 -8.86 28.48 -2.55
CA ALA A 224 -10.00 27.60 -2.39
C ALA A 224 -10.51 27.07 -3.74
N SER A 225 -10.47 27.87 -4.81
CA SER A 225 -10.87 27.44 -6.16
C SER A 225 -9.81 26.61 -6.89
N PHE A 226 -8.53 26.91 -6.70
CA PHE A 226 -7.43 26.27 -7.42
C PHE A 226 -7.12 24.87 -6.89
N GLY A 227 -7.19 24.70 -5.57
CA GLY A 227 -6.75 23.48 -4.88
C GLY A 227 -5.75 23.82 -3.78
N PRO A 228 -6.17 23.77 -2.51
CA PRO A 228 -5.35 24.18 -1.36
C PRO A 228 -3.97 23.52 -1.27
N PHE A 229 -3.82 22.27 -1.72
CA PHE A 229 -2.55 21.53 -1.62
C PHE A 229 -1.44 22.05 -2.55
N TYR A 230 -1.79 22.47 -3.77
CA TYR A 230 -0.82 22.92 -4.77
C TYR A 230 -0.73 24.45 -4.88
N TYR A 231 -1.66 25.17 -4.26
CA TYR A 231 -1.65 26.63 -4.29
C TYR A 231 -0.46 27.18 -3.49
N ARG A 232 0.43 27.90 -4.19
CA ARG A 232 1.57 28.61 -3.62
C ARG A 232 1.23 30.09 -3.52
N PHE A 233 1.29 30.64 -2.31
CA PHE A 233 1.18 32.09 -2.14
C PHE A 233 2.41 32.78 -2.73
N ARG A 234 2.23 34.02 -3.20
CA ARG A 234 3.32 34.82 -3.74
C ARG A 234 4.45 34.94 -2.70
N ASP A 235 5.67 34.62 -3.13
CA ASP A 235 6.87 34.60 -2.27
C ASP A 235 6.79 33.66 -1.05
N GLY A 236 5.86 32.69 -1.06
CA GLY A 236 5.65 31.72 0.01
C GLY A 236 5.77 30.26 -0.45
N GLU A 237 5.31 29.36 0.41
CA GLU A 237 5.25 27.91 0.23
C GLU A 237 3.81 27.47 -0.11
N SER A 238 3.69 26.35 -0.81
CA SER A 238 2.49 25.53 -0.90
C SER A 238 2.56 24.36 0.09
N PRO A 239 1.46 23.68 0.42
CA PRO A 239 1.52 22.40 1.14
C PRO A 239 2.36 21.34 0.41
N ALA A 240 2.45 21.38 -0.92
CA ALA A 240 3.37 20.54 -1.70
C ALA A 240 4.84 20.86 -1.41
N ASP A 241 5.22 22.12 -1.21
CA ASP A 241 6.60 22.47 -0.76
C ASP A 241 6.88 21.97 0.66
N CYS A 242 5.87 22.09 1.53
CA CYS A 242 5.94 21.54 2.88
C CYS A 242 6.12 20.02 2.86
N TRP A 243 5.61 19.33 1.85
CA TRP A 243 5.71 17.87 1.69
C TRP A 243 7.15 17.42 1.45
N ASP A 244 7.90 18.17 0.65
CA ASP A 244 9.32 17.87 0.39
C ASP A 244 10.17 18.10 1.65
N ARG A 245 9.90 19.20 2.37
CA ARG A 245 10.55 19.49 3.65
C ARG A 245 10.19 18.46 4.73
N ALA A 246 8.92 18.05 4.79
CA ALA A 246 8.46 16.97 5.67
C ALA A 246 9.16 15.64 5.33
N SER A 247 9.35 15.35 4.05
CA SER A 247 10.04 14.14 3.59
C SER A 247 11.49 14.10 4.09
N SER A 248 12.22 15.22 4.01
CA SER A 248 13.58 15.34 4.56
C SER A 248 13.61 15.15 6.08
N TYR A 249 12.70 15.79 6.82
CA TYR A 249 12.61 15.64 8.28
C TYR A 249 12.30 14.20 8.69
N LEU A 250 11.36 13.53 8.01
CA LEU A 250 10.97 12.16 8.31
C LEU A 250 12.13 11.17 8.14
N GLU A 251 13.09 11.44 7.25
CA GLU A 251 14.31 10.64 7.13
C GLU A 251 15.21 10.77 8.38
N THR A 252 15.42 11.99 8.87
CA THR A 252 16.15 12.21 10.14
C THR A 252 15.41 11.61 11.33
N LEU A 253 14.09 11.79 11.41
CA LEU A 253 13.26 11.20 12.45
C LEU A 253 13.40 9.67 12.44
N ARG A 254 13.38 9.06 11.26
CA ARG A 254 13.59 7.62 11.09
C ARG A 254 14.96 7.18 11.60
N GLN A 255 16.02 7.89 11.23
CA GLN A 255 17.38 7.57 11.70
C GLN A 255 17.46 7.64 13.23
N SER A 256 16.77 8.60 13.84
CA SER A 256 16.73 8.73 15.30
C SER A 256 16.08 7.55 16.03
N PHE A 257 15.31 6.70 15.33
CA PHE A 257 14.74 5.49 15.92
C PHE A 257 15.77 4.38 16.12
N ALA A 258 16.85 4.37 15.33
CA ALA A 258 17.92 3.37 15.42
C ALA A 258 18.61 3.39 16.79
N ASP A 259 18.66 4.56 17.44
CA ASP A 259 19.34 4.76 18.71
C ASP A 259 18.58 4.17 19.92
N GLU A 260 17.31 3.72 19.75
CA GLU A 260 16.42 3.13 20.79
C GLU A 260 16.25 3.91 22.11
N THR A 261 16.72 5.16 22.16
CA THR A 261 16.75 5.94 23.41
C THR A 261 15.39 6.35 23.96
N ALA A 262 14.33 6.37 23.14
CA ALA A 262 13.03 6.92 23.52
C ALA A 262 11.85 6.02 23.10
N GLU A 263 10.99 5.70 24.05
CA GLU A 263 9.73 4.99 23.80
C GLU A 263 8.71 5.88 23.07
N ASN A 264 8.72 7.18 23.32
CA ASN A 264 7.76 8.12 22.76
C ASN A 264 8.52 9.28 22.08
N HIS A 265 8.26 9.51 20.80
CA HIS A 265 8.73 10.72 20.11
C HIS A 265 7.57 11.71 20.04
N VAL A 266 7.81 12.92 20.55
CA VAL A 266 6.81 14.00 20.59
C VAL A 266 7.26 15.13 19.68
N ILE A 267 6.46 15.43 18.67
CA ILE A 267 6.72 16.47 17.67
C ILE A 267 5.75 17.62 17.95
N VAL A 268 6.28 18.78 18.38
CA VAL A 268 5.50 20.00 18.61
C VAL A 268 5.67 20.94 17.41
N GLY A 269 4.59 21.13 16.66
CA GLY A 269 4.65 21.84 15.38
C GLY A 269 3.36 22.60 15.05
N HIS A 270 3.05 22.66 13.76
CA HIS A 270 2.00 23.53 13.22
C HIS A 270 0.97 22.79 12.37
N GLY A 271 -0.17 23.42 12.10
CA GLY A 271 -1.34 22.73 11.57
C GLY A 271 -1.09 22.13 10.18
N THR A 272 -0.63 22.93 9.23
CA THR A 272 -0.40 22.45 7.86
C THR A 272 0.79 21.50 7.83
N MET A 273 1.89 21.88 8.47
CA MET A 273 3.12 21.07 8.48
C MET A 273 2.90 19.66 9.07
N LEU A 274 2.19 19.56 10.20
CA LEU A 274 1.91 18.26 10.83
C LEU A 274 0.96 17.41 9.98
N MET A 275 -0.06 18.03 9.36
CA MET A 275 -0.98 17.31 8.47
C MET A 275 -0.25 16.72 7.26
N VAL A 276 0.57 17.54 6.60
CA VAL A 276 1.40 17.10 5.46
C VAL A 276 2.37 16.01 5.89
N MET A 277 3.00 16.12 7.06
CA MET A 277 3.88 15.09 7.60
C MET A 277 3.15 13.77 7.88
N LEU A 278 1.95 13.82 8.44
CA LEU A 278 1.10 12.64 8.67
C LEU A 278 0.69 11.97 7.35
N MET A 279 0.20 12.76 6.40
CA MET A 279 -0.13 12.26 5.06
C MET A 279 1.08 11.62 4.39
N ARG A 280 2.25 12.26 4.51
CA ARG A 280 3.50 11.75 3.96
C ARG A 280 3.93 10.44 4.60
N PHE A 281 3.86 10.37 5.92
CA PHE A 281 4.27 9.22 6.72
C PHE A 281 3.39 8.00 6.43
N PHE A 282 2.07 8.22 6.33
CA PHE A 282 1.08 7.18 6.07
C PHE A 282 0.75 6.95 4.60
N GLN A 283 1.36 7.70 3.68
CA GLN A 283 1.09 7.67 2.23
C GLN A 283 -0.38 7.86 1.89
N LEU A 284 -1.00 8.85 2.54
CA LEU A 284 -2.37 9.22 2.25
C LEU A 284 -2.44 9.89 0.87
N PRO A 285 -3.51 9.64 0.09
CA PRO A 285 -3.69 10.30 -1.19
C PRO A 285 -3.62 11.82 -1.03
N VAL A 286 -2.80 12.47 -1.84
CA VAL A 286 -2.72 13.94 -1.88
C VAL A 286 -4.09 14.56 -2.17
N GLY A 287 -4.88 13.87 -2.99
CA GLY A 287 -6.24 14.26 -3.32
C GLY A 287 -7.17 14.40 -2.12
N ASP A 288 -6.84 13.79 -0.99
CA ASP A 288 -7.67 13.80 0.22
C ASP A 288 -7.38 15.00 1.13
N PHE A 289 -6.30 15.77 0.87
CA PHE A 289 -5.84 16.88 1.71
C PHE A 289 -6.98 17.85 2.05
N ASP A 290 -7.81 18.17 1.07
CA ASP A 290 -8.88 19.16 1.19
C ASP A 290 -10.03 18.70 2.09
N PHE A 291 -10.14 17.39 2.33
CA PHE A 291 -11.21 16.80 3.13
C PHE A 291 -10.80 16.55 4.57
N TYR A 292 -9.51 16.59 4.91
CA TYR A 292 -9.09 16.53 6.31
C TYR A 292 -9.46 17.81 7.06
N LYS A 293 -9.96 17.65 8.29
CA LYS A 293 -10.12 18.76 9.23
C LYS A 293 -8.75 19.22 9.68
N SER A 294 -8.56 20.54 9.75
CA SER A 294 -7.37 21.12 10.35
C SER A 294 -7.28 20.72 11.83
N LEU A 295 -6.07 20.44 12.30
CA LEU A 295 -5.80 20.16 13.71
C LEU A 295 -6.18 21.38 14.56
N GLN A 296 -6.83 21.21 15.70
CA GLN A 296 -7.08 22.25 16.69
C GLN A 296 -5.81 22.57 17.48
N ASN A 297 -5.76 23.74 18.12
CA ASN A 297 -4.63 24.13 18.97
C ASN A 297 -4.43 23.11 20.09
N CYS A 298 -3.20 22.66 20.34
CA CYS A 298 -2.91 21.59 21.31
C CYS A 298 -3.66 20.26 21.11
N GLU A 299 -4.15 19.98 19.89
CA GLU A 299 -4.64 18.66 19.52
C GLU A 299 -3.50 17.67 19.37
N PHE A 300 -3.72 16.44 19.85
CA PHE A 300 -2.76 15.35 19.68
C PHE A 300 -3.19 14.48 18.51
N VAL A 301 -2.22 14.06 17.72
CA VAL A 301 -2.34 12.92 16.81
C VAL A 301 -1.39 11.84 17.30
N VAL A 302 -1.94 10.71 17.75
CA VAL A 302 -1.17 9.63 18.38
C VAL A 302 -1.12 8.44 17.44
N CYS A 303 0.10 8.10 17.02
CA CYS A 303 0.41 6.91 16.26
C CYS A 303 1.09 5.91 17.18
N GLU A 304 0.43 4.81 17.52
CA GLU A 304 1.02 3.77 18.36
C GLU A 304 1.55 2.60 17.51
N ARG A 305 2.70 2.07 17.94
CA ARG A 305 3.29 0.88 17.35
C ARG A 305 2.48 -0.33 17.77
N LYS A 306 2.06 -1.14 16.80
CA LYS A 306 1.47 -2.45 17.08
C LYS A 306 2.52 -3.34 17.76
N LYS A 307 2.20 -3.94 18.92
CA LYS A 307 3.14 -4.85 19.62
C LYS A 307 3.40 -6.11 18.77
N GLY A 308 4.65 -6.31 18.31
CA GLY A 308 5.20 -7.61 17.88
C GLY A 308 5.65 -7.83 16.42
N ILE A 309 6.22 -6.87 15.68
CA ILE A 309 6.43 -7.01 14.21
C ILE A 309 7.81 -6.56 13.69
N GLN A 310 8.40 -7.37 12.78
CA GLN A 310 9.48 -7.03 11.82
C GLN A 310 9.11 -7.56 10.40
N ALA A 311 8.59 -6.71 9.49
CA ALA A 311 8.98 -6.44 8.07
C ALA A 311 8.84 -7.60 7.03
N LEU A 312 8.16 -7.59 5.86
CA LEU A 312 7.32 -6.75 4.93
C LEU A 312 6.49 -7.71 3.97
N PRO A 313 5.63 -7.31 2.98
CA PRO A 313 4.68 -6.18 2.81
C PRO A 313 3.24 -6.61 2.32
N ILE A 314 2.18 -5.80 2.57
CA ILE A 314 1.09 -5.39 1.63
C ILE A 314 0.26 -4.24 2.25
N PHE A 315 -0.18 -3.30 1.41
CA PHE A 315 -0.96 -2.09 1.72
C PHE A 315 -2.33 -2.33 2.37
N SER A 316 -2.64 -1.62 3.47
CA SER A 316 -3.83 -0.76 3.55
C SER A 316 -3.81 0.17 4.76
N PHE A 317 -4.08 1.44 4.52
CA PHE A 317 -4.60 2.38 5.51
C PHE A 317 -6.10 2.09 5.72
N ARG A 318 -6.59 1.94 6.96
CA ARG A 318 -8.03 1.91 7.25
C ARG A 318 -8.38 2.60 8.57
N PRO A 319 -9.50 3.37 8.60
CA PRO A 319 -10.03 4.01 9.79
C PRO A 319 -10.68 2.98 10.73
N THR A 320 -10.48 3.17 12.04
CA THR A 320 -11.04 2.31 13.08
C THR A 320 -12.52 2.63 13.30
N VAL A 321 -13.40 1.63 13.19
CA VAL A 321 -14.80 1.71 13.67
C VAL A 321 -14.97 0.77 14.87
N LYS A 322 -15.72 1.25 15.86
CA LYS A 322 -16.03 0.71 17.20
C LYS A 322 -16.07 -0.83 17.34
N VAL A 323 -15.43 -1.31 18.41
CA VAL A 323 -15.65 -2.66 18.98
C VAL A 323 -16.63 -2.56 20.15
N ILE A 324 -17.66 -3.41 20.13
CA ILE A 324 -18.61 -3.62 21.24
C ILE A 324 -18.10 -4.81 22.06
N HIS A 325 -17.93 -4.63 23.36
CA HIS A 325 -17.58 -5.69 24.30
C HIS A 325 -18.83 -6.18 25.03
N ASP A 326 -19.39 -7.33 24.66
CA ASP A 326 -20.23 -8.10 25.59
C ASP A 326 -20.31 -9.60 25.23
N VAL A 327 -20.30 -10.46 26.23
CA VAL A 327 -20.21 -11.94 26.10
C VAL A 327 -21.57 -12.58 25.81
N ASN A 328 -22.68 -11.89 26.11
CA ASN A 328 -24.03 -12.25 25.63
C ASN A 328 -24.23 -11.96 24.12
N ALA A 329 -23.27 -11.28 23.49
CA ALA A 329 -23.34 -10.89 22.08
C ALA A 329 -22.90 -11.99 21.10
N GLY A 330 -22.48 -13.19 21.55
CA GLY A 330 -22.00 -14.24 20.63
C GLY A 330 -23.05 -14.73 19.64
N LEU A 331 -24.27 -15.01 20.11
CA LEU A 331 -25.42 -15.41 19.28
C LEU A 331 -25.95 -14.25 18.43
N ALA A 332 -25.98 -13.04 18.99
CA ALA A 332 -26.37 -11.83 18.28
C ALA A 332 -25.35 -11.45 17.18
N MET A 333 -24.06 -11.62 17.43
CA MET A 333 -22.97 -11.46 16.46
C MET A 333 -23.06 -12.52 15.37
N ALA A 334 -23.32 -13.79 15.71
CA ALA A 334 -23.50 -14.83 14.71
C ALA A 334 -24.70 -14.48 13.80
N ALA A 335 -25.83 -14.08 14.38
CA ALA A 335 -27.02 -13.66 13.63
C ALA A 335 -26.77 -12.38 12.79
N ALA A 336 -26.01 -11.40 13.32
CA ALA A 336 -25.63 -10.20 12.59
C ALA A 336 -24.63 -10.50 11.46
N ALA A 337 -23.68 -11.41 11.69
CA ALA A 337 -22.73 -11.88 10.69
C ALA A 337 -23.46 -12.59 9.54
N PHE A 338 -24.49 -13.40 9.81
CA PHE A 338 -25.30 -14.01 8.73
C PHE A 338 -26.17 -13.01 7.96
N ARG A 339 -26.40 -11.79 8.49
CA ARG A 339 -27.07 -10.69 7.76
C ARG A 339 -26.11 -9.85 6.94
N ASP A 340 -24.81 -9.90 7.25
CA ASP A 340 -23.76 -9.21 6.49
C ASP A 340 -23.77 -9.68 5.03
N ALA A 341 -23.75 -8.74 4.09
CA ALA A 341 -23.80 -9.06 2.66
C ALA A 341 -22.55 -9.84 2.23
N GLY A 342 -21.37 -9.48 2.75
CA GLY A 342 -20.12 -10.15 2.45
C GLY A 342 -20.08 -11.59 2.92
N VAL A 343 -20.48 -11.83 4.17
CA VAL A 343 -20.61 -13.18 4.72
C VAL A 343 -21.56 -14.01 3.86
N ARG A 344 -22.75 -13.50 3.52
CA ARG A 344 -23.71 -14.23 2.68
C ARG A 344 -23.15 -14.61 1.31
N TRP A 345 -22.48 -13.68 0.62
CA TRP A 345 -21.89 -13.94 -0.69
C TRP A 345 -20.76 -14.96 -0.63
N VAL A 346 -19.85 -14.82 0.35
CA VAL A 346 -18.75 -15.76 0.56
C VAL A 346 -19.28 -17.15 0.91
N CYS A 347 -20.22 -17.24 1.85
CA CYS A 347 -20.84 -18.52 2.24
C CYS A 347 -21.64 -19.14 1.09
N ALA A 348 -22.36 -18.35 0.30
CA ALA A 348 -23.08 -18.83 -0.88
C ALA A 348 -22.11 -19.40 -1.92
N GLY A 349 -21.02 -18.69 -2.21
CA GLY A 349 -19.98 -19.17 -3.11
C GLY A 349 -19.35 -20.48 -2.64
N TRP A 350 -18.99 -20.57 -1.35
CA TRP A 350 -18.47 -21.81 -0.76
C TRP A 350 -19.49 -22.96 -0.77
N THR A 351 -20.78 -22.64 -0.60
CA THR A 351 -21.86 -23.62 -0.68
C THR A 351 -21.99 -24.16 -2.10
N VAL A 352 -22.03 -23.28 -3.11
CA VAL A 352 -22.08 -23.68 -4.52
C VAL A 352 -20.86 -24.52 -4.87
N PHE A 353 -19.65 -24.06 -4.52
CA PHE A 353 -18.41 -24.80 -4.73
C PHE A 353 -18.48 -26.21 -4.12
N THR A 354 -18.91 -26.32 -2.87
CA THR A 354 -19.01 -27.59 -2.16
C THR A 354 -20.04 -28.52 -2.82
N VAL A 355 -21.26 -28.03 -3.05
CA VAL A 355 -22.36 -28.83 -3.61
C VAL A 355 -22.02 -29.29 -5.02
N GLU A 356 -21.49 -28.41 -5.86
CA GLU A 356 -21.02 -28.74 -7.20
C GLU A 356 -19.98 -29.87 -7.13
N ASN A 357 -18.95 -29.72 -6.31
CA ASN A 357 -17.91 -30.73 -6.20
C ASN A 357 -18.44 -32.08 -5.69
N LEU A 358 -19.38 -32.08 -4.73
CA LEU A 358 -20.05 -33.29 -4.25
C LEU A 358 -20.86 -33.98 -5.36
N VAL A 359 -21.66 -33.23 -6.11
CA VAL A 359 -22.51 -33.77 -7.19
C VAL A 359 -21.63 -34.30 -8.33
N MET A 360 -20.65 -33.50 -8.75
CA MET A 360 -19.74 -33.86 -9.84
C MET A 360 -18.93 -35.12 -9.54
N SER A 361 -18.46 -35.27 -8.30
CA SER A 361 -17.69 -36.45 -7.90
C SER A 361 -18.55 -37.68 -7.60
N GLU A 362 -19.77 -37.53 -7.07
CA GLU A 362 -20.70 -38.66 -6.87
C GLU A 362 -21.17 -39.27 -8.20
N TYR A 363 -21.52 -38.44 -9.19
CA TYR A 363 -22.08 -38.88 -10.47
C TYR A 363 -21.05 -38.89 -11.61
N LYS A 364 -19.76 -38.90 -11.29
CA LYS A 364 -18.66 -38.81 -12.27
C LYS A 364 -18.79 -39.87 -13.38
N VAL A 365 -19.16 -41.10 -13.04
CA VAL A 365 -19.25 -42.22 -13.99
C VAL A 365 -20.47 -42.04 -14.90
N GLU A 366 -21.62 -41.69 -14.33
CA GLU A 366 -22.87 -41.45 -15.04
C GLU A 366 -22.74 -40.24 -15.97
N ILE A 367 -22.20 -39.12 -15.49
CA ILE A 367 -21.98 -37.91 -16.28
C ILE A 367 -21.06 -38.22 -17.48
N LYS A 368 -19.95 -38.94 -17.24
CA LYS A 368 -19.06 -39.37 -18.33
C LYS A 368 -19.76 -40.31 -19.32
N LYS A 369 -20.65 -41.20 -18.84
CA LYS A 369 -21.42 -42.12 -19.68
C LYS A 369 -22.49 -41.42 -20.52
N TYR A 370 -23.23 -40.47 -19.96
CA TYR A 370 -24.28 -39.72 -20.65
C TYR A 370 -23.72 -38.70 -21.65
N TRP A 371 -22.57 -38.09 -21.38
CA TRP A 371 -21.91 -37.19 -22.33
C TRP A 371 -20.93 -37.86 -23.30
N GLY A 372 -20.62 -39.13 -23.08
CA GLY A 372 -19.86 -39.99 -23.98
C GLY A 372 -20.56 -40.37 -25.29
N GLY A 373 -21.51 -39.57 -25.77
CA GLY A 373 -22.13 -39.68 -27.10
C GLY A 373 -21.86 -38.50 -28.04
N SER A 374 -21.37 -37.34 -27.53
CA SER A 374 -21.11 -36.15 -28.36
C SER A 374 -19.97 -35.24 -27.92
N GLY A 375 -19.33 -35.49 -26.77
CA GLY A 375 -18.13 -34.75 -26.33
C GLY A 375 -17.09 -35.71 -25.77
N GLY A 376 -15.90 -35.76 -26.36
CA GLY A 376 -14.84 -36.71 -26.00
C GLY A 376 -14.32 -36.61 -24.54
N PRO A 377 -13.22 -37.30 -24.21
CA PRO A 377 -12.68 -37.45 -22.85
C PRO A 377 -12.48 -36.16 -22.02
N GLY A 378 -12.46 -34.99 -22.68
CA GLY A 378 -12.30 -33.68 -22.05
C GLY A 378 -13.60 -32.99 -21.57
N ALA A 379 -14.79 -33.39 -22.01
CA ALA A 379 -16.03 -32.64 -21.74
C ALA A 379 -16.37 -32.53 -20.24
N TYR A 380 -16.23 -33.64 -19.49
CA TYR A 380 -16.38 -33.63 -18.03
C TYR A 380 -15.36 -32.70 -17.36
N GLN A 381 -14.09 -32.75 -17.81
CA GLN A 381 -13.01 -31.96 -17.23
C GLN A 381 -13.22 -30.46 -17.47
N THR A 382 -13.67 -30.10 -18.68
CA THR A 382 -14.03 -28.73 -19.03
C THR A 382 -15.19 -28.24 -18.17
N MET A 383 -16.31 -28.99 -18.09
CA MET A 383 -17.44 -28.60 -17.24
C MET A 383 -17.02 -28.41 -15.78
N TYR A 384 -16.32 -29.40 -15.22
CA TYR A 384 -15.84 -29.35 -13.84
C TYR A 384 -14.95 -28.12 -13.60
N SER A 385 -14.02 -27.85 -14.51
CA SER A 385 -13.09 -26.72 -14.36
C SER A 385 -13.80 -25.37 -14.52
N THR A 386 -14.80 -25.28 -15.40
CA THR A 386 -15.62 -24.08 -15.59
C THR A 386 -16.48 -23.79 -14.36
N LEU A 387 -17.23 -24.78 -13.87
CA LEU A 387 -18.11 -24.60 -12.72
C LEU A 387 -17.30 -24.26 -11.46
N SER A 388 -16.26 -25.03 -11.16
CA SER A 388 -15.40 -24.79 -9.98
C SER A 388 -14.62 -23.48 -10.12
N GLY A 389 -14.24 -23.09 -11.33
CA GLY A 389 -13.62 -21.80 -11.63
C GLY A 389 -14.56 -20.63 -11.36
N LEU A 390 -15.82 -20.71 -11.82
CA LEU A 390 -16.84 -19.69 -11.56
C LEU A 390 -17.17 -19.59 -10.07
N ALA A 391 -17.33 -20.74 -9.38
CA ALA A 391 -17.57 -20.77 -7.95
C ALA A 391 -16.39 -20.14 -7.18
N SER A 392 -15.16 -20.53 -7.49
CA SER A 392 -13.95 -19.95 -6.89
C SER A 392 -13.87 -18.44 -7.16
N PHE A 393 -14.05 -18.01 -8.41
CA PHE A 393 -14.06 -16.60 -8.78
C PHE A 393 -15.10 -15.81 -7.99
N SER A 394 -16.31 -16.35 -7.82
CA SER A 394 -17.36 -15.70 -7.03
C SER A 394 -16.97 -15.52 -5.55
N ILE A 395 -16.31 -16.52 -4.95
CA ILE A 395 -15.83 -16.47 -3.56
C ILE A 395 -14.74 -15.40 -3.43
N PHE A 396 -13.75 -15.39 -4.34
CA PHE A 396 -12.68 -14.41 -4.33
C PHE A 396 -13.17 -12.99 -4.62
N ALA A 397 -14.11 -12.83 -5.55
CA ALA A 397 -14.75 -11.54 -5.85
C ALA A 397 -15.55 -11.02 -4.65
N ALA A 398 -16.31 -11.90 -3.98
CA ALA A 398 -17.03 -11.56 -2.77
C ALA A 398 -16.08 -11.18 -1.62
N TYR A 399 -15.00 -11.93 -1.42
CA TYR A 399 -13.96 -11.60 -0.45
C TYR A 399 -13.32 -10.25 -0.78
N TRP A 400 -12.88 -10.03 -2.02
CA TRP A 400 -12.26 -8.79 -2.44
C TRP A 400 -13.18 -7.58 -2.22
N ARG A 401 -14.46 -7.71 -2.56
CA ARG A 401 -15.50 -6.68 -2.38
C ARG A 401 -15.78 -6.37 -0.91
N PHE A 402 -15.92 -7.41 -0.07
CA PHE A 402 -16.54 -7.28 1.25
C PHE A 402 -15.65 -7.60 2.45
N ALA A 403 -14.45 -8.20 2.28
CA ALA A 403 -13.52 -8.52 3.37
C ALA A 403 -13.09 -7.32 4.21
N ARG A 404 -13.31 -6.14 3.65
CA ARG A 404 -12.85 -4.84 4.09
C ARG A 404 -13.99 -4.04 4.75
N HIS A 405 -15.21 -4.14 4.22
CA HIS A 405 -16.36 -3.31 4.60
C HIS A 405 -17.43 -4.03 5.42
N GLY A 406 -17.25 -5.34 5.66
CA GLY A 406 -18.18 -6.14 6.46
C GLY A 406 -18.10 -5.85 7.95
N LEU A 407 -19.01 -6.44 8.71
CA LEU A 407 -19.07 -6.38 10.18
C LEU A 407 -17.68 -6.61 10.81
N ALA A 408 -17.17 -5.62 11.55
CA ALA A 408 -15.88 -5.69 12.21
C ALA A 408 -15.90 -6.67 13.39
N LEU A 409 -14.79 -7.38 13.59
CA LEU A 409 -14.55 -8.29 14.72
C LEU A 409 -13.48 -7.70 15.65
N ARG A 410 -13.35 -8.28 16.86
CA ARG A 410 -12.27 -7.93 17.78
C ARG A 410 -10.91 -8.20 17.14
N SER A 411 -9.91 -7.40 17.50
CA SER A 411 -8.54 -7.67 17.09
C SER A 411 -8.01 -8.96 17.75
N PRO A 412 -7.18 -9.74 17.03
CA PRO A 412 -6.61 -10.98 17.55
C PRO A 412 -5.50 -10.69 18.58
N SER A 413 -5.50 -11.46 19.67
CA SER A 413 -4.50 -11.45 20.73
C SER A 413 -3.13 -11.96 20.24
N SER A 414 -2.07 -11.71 21.01
CA SER A 414 -0.73 -12.22 20.69
C SER A 414 -0.69 -13.75 20.57
N THR A 415 -1.43 -14.45 21.44
CA THR A 415 -1.55 -15.91 21.38
C THR A 415 -2.24 -16.37 20.09
N GLU A 416 -3.33 -15.71 19.69
CA GLU A 416 -4.04 -16.05 18.45
C GLU A 416 -3.20 -15.78 17.21
N ARG A 417 -2.41 -14.70 17.20
CA ARG A 417 -1.46 -14.41 16.10
C ARG A 417 -0.35 -15.45 16.02
N LEU A 418 0.18 -15.91 17.16
CA LEU A 418 1.18 -16.98 17.20
C LEU A 418 0.60 -18.30 16.70
N LEU A 419 -0.60 -18.66 17.16
CA LEU A 419 -1.32 -19.84 16.68
C LEU A 419 -1.61 -19.75 15.18
N ALA A 420 -2.06 -18.59 14.71
CA ALA A 420 -2.33 -18.33 13.30
C ALA A 420 -1.07 -18.50 12.43
N PHE A 421 0.07 -17.99 12.90
CA PHE A 421 1.36 -18.21 12.24
C PHE A 421 1.70 -19.70 12.17
N GLY A 422 1.58 -20.43 13.29
CA GLY A 422 1.80 -21.88 13.33
C GLY A 422 0.90 -22.65 12.34
N PHE A 423 -0.39 -22.32 12.28
CA PHE A 423 -1.34 -22.93 11.34
C PHE A 423 -1.04 -22.59 9.88
N ARG A 424 -0.59 -21.36 9.59
CA ARG A 424 -0.18 -20.97 8.22
C ARG A 424 1.09 -21.69 7.78
N VAL A 425 2.09 -21.80 8.65
CA VAL A 425 3.31 -22.57 8.39
C VAL A 425 2.96 -24.04 8.15
N LEU A 426 2.08 -24.62 8.99
CA LEU A 426 1.64 -25.99 8.83
C LEU A 426 0.85 -26.20 7.53
N GLY A 427 -0.06 -25.30 7.18
CA GLY A 427 -0.87 -25.38 5.96
C GLY A 427 -0.02 -25.23 4.69
N LEU A 428 0.76 -24.15 4.59
CA LEU A 428 1.68 -23.94 3.47
C LEU A 428 2.76 -25.01 3.40
N GLY A 429 3.25 -25.48 4.55
CA GLY A 429 4.21 -26.56 4.65
C GLY A 429 3.64 -27.88 4.13
N THR A 430 2.38 -28.19 4.44
CA THR A 430 1.68 -29.37 3.91
C THR A 430 1.51 -29.26 2.39
N LEU A 431 1.06 -28.10 1.91
CA LEU A 431 0.86 -27.86 0.47
C LEU A 431 2.17 -27.87 -0.32
N SER A 432 3.25 -27.35 0.26
CA SER A 432 4.55 -27.32 -0.40
C SER A 432 5.13 -28.72 -0.60
N GLN A 433 4.74 -29.73 0.20
CA GLN A 433 5.13 -31.12 -0.02
C GLN A 433 4.43 -31.78 -1.21
N LEU A 434 3.39 -31.17 -1.77
CA LEU A 434 2.73 -31.65 -2.99
C LEU A 434 3.44 -31.16 -4.26
N MET A 435 4.30 -30.15 -4.11
CA MET A 435 5.13 -29.66 -5.19
C MET A 435 6.39 -30.51 -5.32
N PRO A 436 6.86 -30.76 -6.55
CA PRO A 436 8.16 -31.41 -6.77
C PRO A 436 9.27 -30.68 -6.00
N PRO A 437 10.24 -31.41 -5.43
CA PRO A 437 11.32 -30.80 -4.66
C PRO A 437 12.15 -29.87 -5.54
N ILE A 438 12.65 -28.80 -4.91
CA ILE A 438 13.52 -27.83 -5.57
C ILE A 438 14.93 -28.43 -5.70
N ASN A 439 15.39 -28.59 -6.94
CA ASN A 439 16.77 -28.94 -7.25
C ASN A 439 17.65 -27.68 -7.16
N LEU A 440 18.42 -27.57 -6.08
CA LEU A 440 19.27 -26.40 -5.81
C LEU A 440 20.35 -26.17 -6.88
N GLY A 441 20.87 -27.24 -7.51
CA GLY A 441 21.84 -27.12 -8.60
C GLY A 441 21.20 -26.56 -9.88
N ALA A 442 20.00 -27.04 -10.23
CA ALA A 442 19.23 -26.52 -11.35
C ALA A 442 18.73 -25.08 -11.10
N LEU A 443 18.39 -24.73 -9.87
CA LEU A 443 17.98 -23.37 -9.49
C LEU A 443 19.10 -22.34 -9.71
N GLN A 444 20.35 -22.70 -9.43
CA GLN A 444 21.51 -21.83 -9.69
C GLN A 444 21.71 -21.61 -11.20
N ILE A 445 21.46 -22.62 -12.02
CA ILE A 445 21.49 -22.52 -13.48
C ILE A 445 20.33 -21.66 -14.00
N ALA A 446 19.12 -21.85 -13.49
CA ALA A 446 17.92 -21.08 -13.85
C ALA A 446 18.04 -19.59 -13.50
N LEU A 447 18.73 -19.26 -12.40
CA LEU A 447 19.01 -17.89 -11.96
C LEU A 447 20.23 -17.26 -12.67
N GLY A 448 20.87 -17.97 -13.59
CA GLY A 448 22.04 -17.48 -14.34
C GLY A 448 23.32 -17.37 -13.50
N LEU A 449 23.38 -18.04 -12.34
CA LEU A 449 24.56 -18.06 -11.47
C LEU A 449 25.61 -19.08 -11.95
N TYR A 450 25.21 -20.06 -12.77
CA TYR A 450 26.09 -21.09 -13.32
C TYR A 450 25.66 -21.51 -14.74
N GLU A 451 26.61 -21.72 -15.66
CA GLU A 451 26.30 -22.21 -17.01
C GLU A 451 26.33 -23.75 -17.07
N PRO A 452 25.34 -24.40 -17.73
CA PRO A 452 25.34 -25.85 -17.88
C PRO A 452 26.46 -26.30 -18.85
N PRO A 453 27.05 -27.49 -18.67
CA PRO A 453 28.11 -28.01 -19.53
C PRO A 453 27.74 -28.02 -21.02
N LYS A 454 28.63 -27.51 -21.87
CA LYS A 454 28.37 -27.26 -23.31
C LYS A 454 28.34 -28.55 -24.15
N ASP A 455 28.89 -29.63 -23.62
CA ASP A 455 28.98 -30.96 -24.20
C ASP A 455 27.66 -31.74 -24.19
N LEU A 456 26.65 -31.26 -23.44
CA LEU A 456 25.37 -31.96 -23.32
C LEU A 456 24.38 -31.57 -24.44
N PRO A 457 23.53 -32.53 -24.90
CA PRO A 457 22.51 -32.25 -25.90
C PRO A 457 21.56 -31.11 -25.48
N PRO A 458 21.05 -30.28 -26.41
CA PRO A 458 20.20 -29.12 -26.08
C PRO A 458 18.96 -29.47 -25.24
N GLN A 459 18.36 -30.64 -25.48
CA GLN A 459 17.21 -31.15 -24.74
C GLN A 459 17.55 -31.46 -23.27
N VAL A 460 18.75 -31.99 -23.01
CA VAL A 460 19.26 -32.30 -21.67
C VAL A 460 19.70 -31.03 -20.93
N ARG A 461 20.25 -30.04 -21.65
CA ARG A 461 20.54 -28.69 -21.12
C ARG A 461 19.27 -27.95 -20.71
N GLY A 462 18.20 -28.02 -21.50
CA GLY A 462 16.90 -27.45 -21.15
C GLY A 462 16.27 -28.11 -19.93
N ALA A 463 16.41 -29.44 -19.78
CA ALA A 463 15.92 -30.18 -18.62
C ALA A 463 16.67 -29.83 -17.31
N MET A 464 17.97 -29.51 -17.37
CA MET A 464 18.77 -29.08 -16.21
C MET A 464 18.46 -27.67 -15.69
N ALA A 465 17.73 -26.86 -16.47
CA ALA A 465 17.31 -25.52 -16.05
C ALA A 465 15.98 -25.51 -15.29
N CYS A 466 15.27 -26.65 -15.20
CA CYS A 466 14.04 -26.72 -14.42
C CYS A 466 14.40 -26.84 -12.92
N PRO A 467 14.03 -25.88 -12.06
CA PRO A 467 14.34 -25.95 -10.65
C PRO A 467 13.53 -27.01 -9.91
N PHE A 468 12.63 -27.74 -10.58
CA PHE A 468 11.74 -28.73 -10.00
C PHE A 468 12.08 -30.14 -10.48
N ASP A 469 12.30 -31.07 -9.55
CA ASP A 469 12.53 -32.48 -9.86
C ASP A 469 11.20 -33.27 -9.82
N PHE A 470 10.58 -33.41 -10.99
CA PHE A 470 9.32 -34.15 -11.15
C PHE A 470 9.47 -35.68 -10.99
N ASN A 471 10.69 -36.21 -11.00
CA ASN A 471 10.96 -37.65 -10.87
C ASN A 471 11.32 -38.07 -9.44
N ALA A 472 11.52 -37.14 -8.50
CA ALA A 472 11.92 -37.43 -7.12
C ALA A 472 10.98 -38.38 -6.36
N HIS A 473 9.72 -38.46 -6.79
CA HIS A 473 8.68 -39.31 -6.21
C HIS A 473 8.30 -40.52 -7.09
N ALA A 474 8.94 -40.70 -8.25
CA ALA A 474 8.68 -41.84 -9.13
C ALA A 474 9.07 -43.15 -8.43
N GLY A 475 8.13 -44.11 -8.35
CA GLY A 475 8.35 -45.43 -7.75
C GLY A 475 8.18 -45.51 -6.23
N ARG A 476 7.78 -44.44 -5.54
CA ARG A 476 7.46 -44.49 -4.11
C ARG A 476 6.02 -44.96 -3.93
N GLY A 477 5.79 -45.95 -3.06
CA GLY A 477 4.49 -46.59 -2.88
C GLY A 477 3.38 -45.65 -2.39
N GLU A 478 2.15 -46.17 -2.26
CA GLU A 478 0.94 -45.37 -2.02
C GLU A 478 0.88 -44.63 -0.67
N VAL A 479 1.73 -45.00 0.30
CA VAL A 479 1.86 -44.39 1.62
C VAL A 479 3.28 -43.85 1.77
N PHE A 480 3.45 -42.57 1.43
CA PHE A 480 4.75 -41.89 1.40
C PHE A 480 4.61 -40.37 1.67
N GLY A 481 5.58 -39.81 2.38
CA GLY A 481 5.71 -38.37 2.63
C GLY A 481 4.49 -37.79 3.32
N ILE A 482 3.94 -36.72 2.74
CA ILE A 482 2.82 -35.98 3.34
C ILE A 482 1.51 -36.79 3.42
N THR A 483 1.38 -37.90 2.68
CA THR A 483 0.21 -38.80 2.80
C THR A 483 0.16 -39.54 4.15
N ARG A 484 1.27 -39.58 4.90
CA ARG A 484 1.30 -40.10 6.27
C ARG A 484 0.65 -39.14 7.28
N LEU A 485 0.66 -37.83 6.99
CA LEU A 485 0.00 -36.81 7.80
C LEU A 485 -1.52 -36.93 7.70
N SER A 486 -2.01 -36.96 6.47
CA SER A 486 -3.41 -37.19 6.14
C SER A 486 -3.46 -37.89 4.79
N ARG A 487 -4.43 -38.77 4.60
CA ARG A 487 -4.74 -39.39 3.32
C ARG A 487 -5.12 -38.35 2.24
N ARG A 488 -5.58 -37.17 2.67
CA ARG A 488 -5.93 -36.00 1.84
C ARG A 488 -5.10 -34.79 2.24
N PRO A 489 -3.78 -34.83 1.98
CA PRO A 489 -2.86 -33.77 2.39
C PRO A 489 -3.20 -32.41 1.76
N GLU A 490 -3.72 -32.40 0.53
CA GLU A 490 -4.16 -31.19 -0.17
C GLU A 490 -5.28 -30.46 0.59
N LEU A 491 -6.28 -31.20 1.06
CA LEU A 491 -7.42 -30.65 1.80
C LEU A 491 -7.00 -30.26 3.23
N ALA A 492 -6.15 -31.08 3.86
CA ALA A 492 -5.60 -30.78 5.18
C ALA A 492 -4.77 -29.48 5.17
N GLY A 493 -3.91 -29.31 4.16
CA GLY A 493 -3.08 -28.11 4.02
C GLY A 493 -3.89 -26.83 3.84
N ILE A 494 -4.91 -26.85 2.96
CA ILE A 494 -5.81 -25.71 2.78
C ILE A 494 -6.63 -25.45 4.06
N GLY A 495 -7.08 -26.50 4.74
CA GLY A 495 -7.79 -26.39 6.02
C GLY A 495 -6.94 -25.70 7.10
N PHE A 496 -5.70 -26.12 7.31
CA PHE A 496 -4.79 -25.48 8.26
C PHE A 496 -4.51 -24.02 7.90
N PHE A 497 -4.28 -23.72 6.62
CA PHE A 497 -4.07 -22.35 6.16
C PHE A 497 -5.31 -21.48 6.40
N GLY A 498 -6.51 -22.03 6.16
CA GLY A 498 -7.80 -21.41 6.47
C GLY A 498 -7.97 -21.10 7.96
N ILE A 499 -7.68 -22.05 8.85
CA ILE A 499 -7.71 -21.83 10.31
C ILE A 499 -6.79 -20.67 10.69
N GLY A 500 -5.57 -20.63 10.15
CA GLY A 500 -4.64 -19.54 10.38
C GLY A 500 -5.14 -18.19 9.88
N GLY A 501 -5.82 -18.15 8.73
CA GLY A 501 -6.47 -16.93 8.23
C GLY A 501 -7.65 -16.48 9.11
N ALA A 502 -8.45 -17.42 9.59
CA ALA A 502 -9.62 -17.16 10.44
C ALA A 502 -9.22 -16.59 11.81
N LEU A 503 -8.14 -17.10 12.41
CA LEU A 503 -7.64 -16.64 13.72
C LEU A 503 -7.18 -15.18 13.74
N VAL A 504 -6.82 -14.60 12.59
CA VAL A 504 -6.45 -13.19 12.47
C VAL A 504 -7.47 -12.34 11.71
N ALA A 505 -8.64 -12.91 11.42
CA ALA A 505 -9.71 -12.20 10.75
C ALA A 505 -10.19 -11.02 11.61
N THR A 506 -10.25 -9.85 11.00
CA THR A 506 -10.70 -8.60 11.63
C THR A 506 -12.11 -8.20 11.20
N THR A 507 -12.70 -8.95 10.25
CA THR A 507 -14.08 -8.78 9.79
C THR A 507 -14.78 -10.13 9.70
N ALA A 508 -16.10 -10.13 9.83
CA ALA A 508 -16.93 -11.34 9.70
C ALA A 508 -16.78 -11.99 8.32
N THR A 509 -16.63 -11.19 7.26
CA THR A 509 -16.36 -11.69 5.91
C THR A 509 -15.01 -12.39 5.80
N GLN A 510 -13.95 -11.85 6.42
CA GLN A 510 -12.66 -12.54 6.48
C GLN A 510 -12.76 -13.86 7.23
N MET A 511 -13.48 -13.87 8.35
CA MET A 511 -13.74 -15.08 9.13
C MET A 511 -14.53 -16.11 8.32
N ALA A 512 -15.54 -15.69 7.55
CA ALA A 512 -16.31 -16.56 6.67
C ALA A 512 -15.46 -17.13 5.52
N PHE A 513 -14.60 -16.29 4.93
CA PHE A 513 -13.74 -16.68 3.82
C PHE A 513 -12.64 -17.64 4.24
N TRP A 514 -11.96 -17.39 5.35
CA TRP A 514 -10.84 -18.22 5.81
C TRP A 514 -11.30 -19.39 6.68
N GLY A 515 -12.32 -19.18 7.51
CA GLY A 515 -12.83 -20.18 8.44
C GLY A 515 -13.91 -21.03 7.81
N LEU A 516 -15.12 -20.48 7.67
CA LEU A 516 -16.31 -21.26 7.28
C LEU A 516 -16.13 -21.94 5.90
N GLY A 517 -15.46 -21.27 4.96
CA GLY A 517 -15.18 -21.80 3.64
C GLY A 517 -14.20 -22.99 3.64
N PRO A 518 -12.88 -22.75 3.71
CA PRO A 518 -11.85 -23.78 3.65
C PRO A 518 -12.03 -24.88 4.68
N VAL A 519 -12.35 -24.54 5.93
CA VAL A 519 -12.37 -25.55 7.01
C VAL A 519 -13.57 -26.48 6.87
N VAL A 520 -14.77 -25.94 6.65
CA VAL A 520 -15.99 -26.76 6.57
C VAL A 520 -16.09 -27.44 5.21
N SER A 521 -15.91 -26.68 4.12
CA SER A 521 -16.04 -27.20 2.76
C SER A 521 -15.04 -28.33 2.52
N PHE A 522 -13.75 -28.10 2.78
CA PHE A 522 -12.75 -29.14 2.51
C PHE A 522 -12.84 -30.33 3.46
N SER A 523 -13.38 -30.17 4.66
CA SER A 523 -13.70 -31.32 5.53
C SER A 523 -14.82 -32.19 4.94
N ILE A 524 -15.89 -31.57 4.43
CA ILE A 524 -17.00 -32.27 3.76
C ILE A 524 -16.50 -32.96 2.48
N LEU A 525 -15.74 -32.24 1.65
CA LEU A 525 -15.15 -32.79 0.43
C LEU A 525 -14.18 -33.94 0.74
N ALA A 526 -13.39 -33.86 1.81
CA ALA A 526 -12.50 -34.93 2.24
C ALA A 526 -13.26 -36.21 2.59
N LEU A 527 -14.32 -36.09 3.42
CA LEU A 527 -15.17 -37.20 3.82
C LEU A 527 -15.87 -37.84 2.61
N HIS A 528 -16.41 -37.01 1.73
CA HIS A 528 -17.07 -37.47 0.51
C HIS A 528 -16.11 -38.21 -0.43
N SER A 529 -14.95 -37.61 -0.69
CA SER A 529 -13.94 -38.19 -1.58
C SER A 529 -13.42 -39.54 -1.06
N ASP A 530 -13.22 -39.66 0.27
CA ASP A 530 -12.87 -40.94 0.91
C ASP A 530 -13.98 -41.99 0.72
N ARG A 531 -15.25 -41.61 0.88
CA ARG A 531 -16.40 -42.50 0.65
C ARG A 531 -16.48 -42.98 -0.80
N VAL A 532 -16.32 -42.08 -1.77
CA VAL A 532 -16.40 -42.41 -3.21
C VAL A 532 -15.28 -43.37 -3.60
N GLN A 533 -14.05 -43.13 -3.13
CA GLN A 533 -12.91 -44.01 -3.43
C GLN A 533 -13.03 -45.41 -2.83
N ARG A 534 -13.61 -45.53 -1.63
CA ARG A 534 -13.93 -46.84 -1.04
C ARG A 534 -14.92 -47.62 -1.91
N ARG A 535 -15.94 -46.95 -2.44
CA ARG A 535 -16.96 -47.60 -3.29
C ARG A 535 -16.42 -47.98 -4.66
N SER A 536 -15.60 -47.13 -5.26
CA SER A 536 -15.02 -47.39 -6.59
C SER A 536 -13.90 -48.44 -6.56
N GLY A 537 -13.39 -48.80 -5.39
CA GLY A 537 -12.24 -49.68 -5.24
C GLY A 537 -10.91 -49.03 -5.64
N GLU A 538 -10.88 -47.70 -5.84
CA GLU A 538 -9.65 -46.94 -6.12
C GLU A 538 -8.73 -46.81 -4.89
N MET A 539 -9.24 -47.08 -3.69
CA MET A 539 -8.45 -47.09 -2.44
C MET A 539 -7.95 -48.50 -2.14
N SER A 540 -6.63 -48.68 -2.01
CA SER A 540 -6.09 -49.95 -1.53
C SER A 540 -6.38 -50.17 -0.04
N THR A 541 -6.59 -51.43 0.34
CA THR A 541 -6.79 -51.83 1.75
C THR A 541 -5.59 -51.43 2.61
N TRP A 542 -4.38 -51.58 2.07
CA TRP A 542 -3.15 -51.15 2.71
C TRP A 542 -3.14 -49.64 3.01
N LYS A 543 -3.42 -48.80 2.01
CA LYS A 543 -3.46 -47.34 2.22
C LYS A 543 -4.54 -46.98 3.24
N GLU A 544 -5.65 -47.69 3.24
CA GLU A 544 -6.73 -47.48 4.18
C GLU A 544 -6.35 -47.77 5.64
N GLU A 545 -5.71 -48.91 5.89
CA GLU A 545 -5.27 -49.31 7.23
C GLU A 545 -4.19 -48.37 7.78
N GLN A 546 -3.30 -47.91 6.89
CA GLN A 546 -2.10 -47.17 7.26
C GLN A 546 -2.30 -45.65 7.37
N THR A 547 -3.33 -45.08 6.77
CA THR A 547 -3.52 -43.62 6.74
C THR A 547 -4.86 -43.21 7.36
N SER A 548 -4.96 -41.94 7.77
CA SER A 548 -6.19 -41.36 8.33
C SER A 548 -6.64 -40.16 7.50
N LEU A 549 -7.95 -39.94 7.44
CA LEU A 549 -8.51 -38.70 6.91
C LEU A 549 -8.24 -37.53 7.85
N VAL A 550 -8.45 -37.75 9.16
CA VAL A 550 -8.16 -36.77 10.21
C VAL A 550 -6.64 -36.59 10.29
N PRO A 551 -6.12 -35.36 10.08
CA PRO A 551 -4.68 -35.10 10.12
C PRO A 551 -4.04 -35.57 11.42
N PHE A 552 -2.82 -36.09 11.33
CA PHE A 552 -2.00 -36.66 12.41
C PHE A 552 -2.52 -37.92 13.10
N LEU A 553 -3.80 -38.29 12.95
CA LEU A 553 -4.37 -39.41 13.71
C LEU A 553 -3.64 -40.75 13.48
N ALA A 554 -3.23 -41.04 12.25
CA ALA A 554 -2.48 -42.26 11.95
C ALA A 554 -1.07 -42.28 12.58
N LEU A 555 -0.46 -41.11 12.79
CA LEU A 555 0.82 -40.95 13.49
C LEU A 555 0.65 -41.04 15.01
N LEU A 556 -0.45 -40.52 15.54
CA LEU A 556 -0.78 -40.54 16.96
C LEU A 556 -1.19 -41.95 17.44
N ASP A 557 -1.95 -42.67 16.63
CA ASP A 557 -2.39 -44.05 16.91
C ASP A 557 -1.29 -45.10 16.62
N GLY A 558 -0.11 -44.68 16.17
CA GLY A 558 1.03 -45.57 15.89
C GLY A 558 0.93 -46.40 14.61
N ARG A 559 -0.08 -46.18 13.76
CA ARG A 559 -0.18 -46.80 12.43
C ARG A 559 0.95 -46.33 11.50
N GLN A 560 1.52 -45.16 11.77
CA GLN A 560 2.62 -44.57 11.03
C GLN A 560 3.73 -44.13 11.99
N SER A 561 4.98 -44.17 11.53
CA SER A 561 6.14 -43.75 12.31
C SER A 561 6.46 -42.26 12.09
N TRP A 562 6.63 -41.52 13.18
CA TRP A 562 7.11 -40.13 13.17
C TRP A 562 8.50 -40.00 12.54
N ALA A 563 9.40 -40.96 12.81
CA ALA A 563 10.76 -40.95 12.27
C ALA A 563 10.73 -41.13 10.74
N THR A 564 9.91 -42.06 10.25
CA THR A 564 9.74 -42.28 8.81
C THR A 564 9.09 -41.07 8.15
N PHE A 565 8.06 -40.49 8.76
CA PHE A 565 7.42 -39.28 8.25
C PHE A 565 8.41 -38.12 8.12
N TYR A 566 9.19 -37.83 9.16
CA TYR A 566 10.16 -36.74 9.14
C TYR A 566 11.24 -36.93 8.06
N ASN A 567 11.75 -38.15 7.90
CA ASN A 567 12.80 -38.47 6.92
C ASN A 567 12.31 -38.35 5.46
N GLU A 568 11.00 -38.39 5.23
CA GLU A 568 10.41 -38.31 3.90
C GLU A 568 9.98 -36.88 3.51
N LEU A 569 10.01 -35.93 4.44
CA LEU A 569 9.69 -34.53 4.18
C LEU A 569 10.84 -33.80 3.47
N VAL A 570 10.47 -33.01 2.47
CA VAL A 570 11.38 -32.12 1.75
C VAL A 570 11.56 -30.84 2.56
N MET A 571 12.68 -30.73 3.28
CA MET A 571 12.97 -29.61 4.17
C MET A 571 13.05 -28.26 3.44
N GLN A 572 13.52 -28.23 2.20
CA GLN A 572 13.58 -27.01 1.38
C GLN A 572 12.17 -26.41 1.19
N ASN A 573 11.18 -27.27 0.92
CA ASN A 573 9.79 -26.87 0.72
C ASN A 573 9.16 -26.36 2.03
N LEU A 574 9.55 -26.93 3.18
CA LEU A 574 9.13 -26.44 4.50
C LEU A 574 9.73 -25.07 4.84
N ILE A 575 11.01 -24.87 4.55
CA ILE A 575 11.68 -23.57 4.77
C ILE A 575 11.04 -22.50 3.89
N ALA A 576 10.83 -22.80 2.59
CA ALA A 576 10.16 -21.88 1.68
C ALA A 576 8.74 -21.53 2.15
N ALA A 577 7.97 -22.51 2.63
CA ALA A 577 6.64 -22.30 3.19
C ALA A 577 6.66 -21.47 4.48
N ALA A 578 7.64 -21.69 5.37
CA ALA A 578 7.79 -20.92 6.60
C ALA A 578 8.19 -19.46 6.31
N LEU A 579 9.09 -19.25 5.35
CA LEU A 579 9.43 -17.91 4.86
C LEU A 579 8.21 -17.23 4.24
N LEU A 580 7.45 -17.93 3.39
CA LEU A 580 6.23 -17.40 2.79
C LEU A 580 5.18 -17.04 3.86
N ALA A 581 4.99 -17.89 4.88
CA ALA A 581 4.12 -17.61 6.02
C ALA A 581 4.57 -16.37 6.82
N ALA A 582 5.89 -16.16 6.93
CA ALA A 582 6.47 -14.96 7.54
C ALA A 582 6.27 -13.71 6.67
N PHE A 583 6.46 -13.80 5.34
CA PHE A 583 6.21 -12.70 4.40
C PHE A 583 4.74 -12.26 4.36
N TYR A 584 3.79 -13.18 4.57
CA TYR A 584 2.35 -12.88 4.61
C TYR A 584 1.87 -12.24 5.93
N SER A 585 2.77 -11.89 6.84
CA SER A 585 2.44 -11.41 8.19
C SER A 585 2.57 -9.90 8.42
N ASP A 586 2.89 -9.11 7.39
CA ASP A 586 3.26 -7.69 7.58
C ASP A 586 2.11 -6.67 7.44
N ASP A 587 1.59 -6.31 8.60
CA ASP A 587 0.79 -5.12 8.93
C ASP A 587 1.71 -3.87 8.97
N PRO A 588 1.19 -2.62 8.83
CA PRO A 588 2.00 -1.43 9.00
C PRO A 588 2.52 -1.31 10.45
N LYS A 589 3.78 -0.89 10.59
CA LYS A 589 4.49 -0.83 11.89
C LYS A 589 3.86 0.16 12.88
N PHE A 590 3.21 1.21 12.38
CA PHE A 590 2.38 2.12 13.16
C PHE A 590 0.97 2.14 12.61
N GLU A 591 0.00 2.23 13.50
CA GLU A 591 -1.36 2.63 13.15
C GLU A 591 -1.66 4.00 13.76
N LEU A 592 -2.53 4.75 13.08
CA LEU A 592 -3.08 5.96 13.65
C LEU A 592 -4.10 5.57 14.71
N SER A 593 -3.70 5.63 15.98
CA SER A 593 -4.49 5.08 17.07
C SER A 593 -5.66 5.98 17.43
N TYR A 594 -5.41 7.29 17.58
CA TYR A 594 -6.47 8.27 17.85
C TYR A 594 -6.00 9.72 17.65
N THR A 595 -6.98 10.61 17.50
CA THR A 595 -6.83 12.06 17.63
C THR A 595 -7.46 12.54 18.95
N TRP A 596 -6.86 13.53 19.61
CA TRP A 596 -7.33 14.01 20.91
C TRP A 596 -7.32 15.54 20.99
N PRO A 597 -8.40 16.19 20.54
CA PRO A 597 -8.57 17.64 20.64
C PRO A 597 -8.73 18.10 22.09
N PRO A 598 -8.40 19.36 22.42
CA PRO A 598 -8.67 19.90 23.76
C PRO A 598 -10.17 19.90 24.06
N GLY A 599 -10.55 19.44 25.25
CA GLY A 599 -11.95 19.41 25.69
C GLY A 599 -12.84 18.36 25.01
N GLU A 600 -12.29 17.51 24.14
CA GLU A 600 -13.01 16.41 23.49
C GLU A 600 -12.44 15.04 23.94
N ASP A 601 -13.27 14.00 23.90
CA ASP A 601 -12.82 12.61 24.10
C ASP A 601 -11.94 12.13 22.95
N LYS A 602 -11.16 11.05 23.19
CA LYS A 602 -10.31 10.44 22.17
C LYS A 602 -11.14 9.95 20.98
N ASN A 603 -10.79 10.41 19.78
CA ASN A 603 -11.40 9.95 18.54
C ASN A 603 -10.50 8.90 17.87
N TYR A 604 -10.96 7.65 17.90
CA TYR A 604 -10.23 6.50 17.37
C TYR A 604 -10.40 6.30 15.84
N ALA A 605 -11.20 7.12 15.15
CA ALA A 605 -11.51 6.98 13.72
C ALA A 605 -10.39 7.46 12.78
N GLY A 606 -9.17 7.68 13.30
CA GLY A 606 -8.04 8.19 12.55
C GLY A 606 -8.07 9.71 12.37
N LEU A 607 -7.60 10.19 11.21
CA LEU A 607 -7.64 11.62 10.88
C LEU A 607 -9.09 12.04 10.66
N ARG A 608 -9.46 13.22 11.17
CA ARG A 608 -10.83 13.70 11.11
C ARG A 608 -11.13 14.26 9.72
N PHE A 609 -12.25 13.88 9.11
CA PHE A 609 -12.72 14.41 7.83
C PHE A 609 -13.78 15.51 8.02
N LYS A 610 -13.86 16.44 7.06
CA LYS A 610 -14.85 17.52 6.98
C LYS A 610 -16.25 16.99 6.66
N THR A 611 -16.33 15.97 5.81
CA THR A 611 -17.54 15.28 5.36
C THR A 611 -17.43 13.78 5.62
N GLU A 612 -18.56 13.08 5.68
CA GLU A 612 -18.57 11.61 5.87
C GLU A 612 -18.17 10.85 4.60
N GLU A 613 -18.42 11.44 3.42
CA GLU A 613 -18.05 10.87 2.11
C GLU A 613 -17.03 11.77 1.38
N LEU A 614 -16.06 11.13 0.72
CA LEU A 614 -15.10 11.78 -0.18
C LEU A 614 -15.73 11.87 -1.58
N PRO A 615 -15.72 13.04 -2.23
CA PRO A 615 -16.21 13.15 -3.59
C PRO A 615 -15.33 12.35 -4.56
N GLN A 616 -15.98 11.61 -5.45
CA GLN A 616 -15.32 10.91 -6.56
C GLN A 616 -14.71 11.93 -7.53
N LYS A 617 -13.41 11.80 -7.85
CA LYS A 617 -12.75 12.64 -8.86
C LYS A 617 -12.64 11.91 -10.19
N GLU A 618 -13.16 12.46 -11.25
CA GLU A 618 -13.05 11.88 -12.59
C GLU A 618 -11.62 12.02 -13.15
N ILE A 619 -11.03 10.92 -13.64
CA ILE A 619 -9.68 10.77 -14.18
C ILE A 619 -9.82 10.03 -15.51
N TRP A 620 -9.28 10.57 -16.59
CA TRP A 620 -9.37 9.91 -17.89
C TRP A 620 -8.62 8.56 -17.91
N ASP A 621 -9.26 7.50 -18.43
CA ASP A 621 -8.67 6.14 -18.48
C ASP A 621 -7.71 5.92 -19.67
N GLY A 622 -7.48 6.95 -20.48
CA GLY A 622 -6.61 6.92 -21.65
C GLY A 622 -7.30 6.52 -22.96
N ASN A 623 -8.58 6.15 -22.94
CA ASN A 623 -9.37 5.92 -24.14
C ASN A 623 -10.34 7.08 -24.40
N LEU A 624 -10.31 7.64 -25.60
CA LEU A 624 -11.06 8.84 -26.00
C LEU A 624 -12.58 8.66 -25.89
N ASP A 625 -13.05 7.41 -25.96
CA ASP A 625 -14.47 7.06 -25.99
C ASP A 625 -14.99 6.45 -24.67
N SER A 626 -14.13 6.21 -23.67
CA SER A 626 -14.55 5.68 -22.38
C SER A 626 -14.96 6.77 -21.40
N CYS A 627 -15.85 6.38 -20.48
CA CYS A 627 -16.18 7.19 -19.32
C CYS A 627 -14.92 7.47 -18.49
N MET A 628 -14.87 8.65 -17.88
CA MET A 628 -13.82 9.01 -16.94
C MET A 628 -13.83 8.03 -15.75
N LEU A 629 -12.64 7.58 -15.31
CA LEU A 629 -12.45 6.83 -14.06
C LEU A 629 -12.84 7.72 -12.88
N SER A 630 -13.72 7.29 -12.02
CA SER A 630 -13.86 7.96 -10.73
C SER A 630 -12.62 7.66 -9.84
N HIS A 631 -12.20 8.56 -8.96
CA HIS A 631 -11.08 8.38 -8.00
C HIS A 631 -11.47 7.42 -6.87
N GLU A 632 -12.59 6.73 -7.00
CA GLU A 632 -12.64 5.44 -6.34
C GLU A 632 -11.57 4.54 -6.94
N THR A 633 -10.98 3.72 -6.10
CA THR A 633 -10.33 2.50 -6.58
C THR A 633 -11.45 1.60 -7.13
N GLU A 634 -11.99 1.97 -8.30
CA GLU A 634 -12.87 1.12 -9.10
C GLU A 634 -12.02 -0.06 -9.54
N VAL A 635 -12.14 -1.13 -8.75
CA VAL A 635 -11.81 -2.48 -9.20
C VAL A 635 -12.74 -2.73 -10.38
N PRO A 636 -12.22 -2.97 -11.60
CA PRO A 636 -13.04 -3.00 -12.78
C PRO A 636 -14.13 -4.07 -12.61
N LYS A 637 -15.39 -3.67 -12.81
CA LYS A 637 -16.44 -4.61 -13.16
C LYS A 637 -16.07 -5.15 -14.54
N GLN A 638 -15.77 -6.45 -14.63
CA GLN A 638 -15.70 -7.14 -15.91
C GLN A 638 -17.05 -7.83 -16.13
N ASP A 639 -17.75 -7.34 -17.15
CA ASP A 639 -18.90 -7.99 -17.81
C ASP A 639 -18.49 -9.30 -18.50
#